data_AF-A0A9D5M497-F1
#
_entry.id   AF-A0A9D5M497-F1
#
_cell.length_a   1.000
_cell.length_b   1.000
_cell.length_c   1.000
_cell.angle_alpha   90.00
_cell.angle_beta   90.00
_cell.angle_gamma   90.00
#
_symmetry.space_group_name_H-M   'P 1'
#
loop_
_entity.id
_entity.type
_entity.pdbx_description
1 polymer ?
#
loop_
_entity_poly.entity_id
_entity_poly.type
_entity_poly.pdbx_seq_one_letter_code
_entity_poly.pdbx_strand_id
1 'polypeptide(L)'
;MCGTLYSFLTVYCYQLIKYNGQKVFITSDNELSNAQQLIVNKKFGNLLYAIEKGLKEEQKEKSFSKACSLINFDDLAQEFLIEYVDKVEKYYPLFKSVAQKVREFSQNGFIALDRKDKCQYIANLLIVTARGSGRVDMPQNWNGGSSWGRLKDKTIVPNQVDWINQSITGYYTSVIPSKK
;
A
#
# COMPACT_ATOMS: atom_id res chain seq x y z
N MET A 1 25.89 -32.92 -27.95
CA MET A 1 24.90 -32.84 -26.85
C MET A 1 25.18 -31.55 -26.08
N CYS A 2 24.36 -30.52 -26.29
CA CYS A 2 24.52 -29.23 -25.62
C CYS A 2 23.85 -29.32 -24.25
N GLY A 3 24.66 -29.36 -23.19
CA GLY A 3 24.17 -29.46 -21.81
C GLY A 3 23.54 -28.13 -21.40
N THR A 4 22.23 -28.14 -21.17
CA THR A 4 21.51 -27.03 -20.53
C THR A 4 21.98 -26.93 -19.08
N LEU A 5 22.98 -26.08 -18.82
CA LEU A 5 23.32 -25.63 -17.47
C LEU A 5 22.12 -24.83 -16.93
N TYR A 6 21.21 -25.52 -16.25
CA TYR A 6 20.31 -24.85 -15.31
C TYR A 6 21.18 -24.33 -14.17
N SER A 7 21.66 -23.09 -14.30
CA SER A 7 22.16 -22.38 -13.13
C SER A 7 20.99 -22.29 -12.15
N PHE A 8 21.14 -22.88 -10.98
CA PHE A 8 20.18 -22.72 -9.90
C PHE A 8 20.13 -21.24 -9.54
N LEU A 9 19.06 -20.54 -9.93
CA LEU A 9 18.83 -19.19 -9.50
C LEU A 9 18.60 -19.23 -7.98
N THR A 10 19.57 -18.74 -7.21
CA THR A 10 19.41 -18.60 -5.77
C THR A 10 18.50 -17.40 -5.51
N VAL A 11 17.39 -17.64 -4.83
CA VAL A 11 16.40 -16.62 -4.49
C VAL A 11 16.54 -16.27 -3.02
N TYR A 12 16.75 -14.98 -2.72
CA TYR A 12 16.92 -14.49 -1.36
C TYR A 12 15.61 -13.90 -0.80
N CYS A 13 15.46 -13.94 0.52
CA CYS A 13 14.42 -13.15 1.19
C CYS A 13 14.70 -11.65 0.98
N TYR A 14 13.64 -10.88 0.79
CA TYR A 14 13.65 -9.49 0.36
C TYR A 14 14.30 -9.22 -1.00
N GLN A 15 14.49 -10.26 -1.83
CA GLN A 15 14.83 -10.05 -3.24
C GLN A 15 13.71 -9.23 -3.90
N LEU A 16 14.12 -8.15 -4.57
CA LEU A 16 13.19 -7.29 -5.28
C LEU A 16 12.86 -7.90 -6.65
N ILE A 17 11.57 -7.97 -6.97
CA ILE A 17 11.07 -8.40 -8.27
C ILE A 17 9.96 -7.45 -8.76
N LYS A 18 9.70 -7.48 -10.07
CA LYS A 18 8.47 -6.94 -10.65
C LYS A 18 7.52 -8.07 -10.94
N TYR A 19 6.42 -8.13 -10.20
CA TYR A 19 5.38 -9.15 -10.30
C TYR A 19 4.07 -8.50 -10.76
N ASN A 20 3.53 -8.95 -11.90
CA ASN A 20 2.32 -8.39 -12.52
C ASN A 20 2.30 -6.85 -12.59
N GLY A 21 3.44 -6.25 -12.92
CA GLY A 21 3.57 -4.79 -13.04
C GLY A 21 3.95 -4.05 -11.76
N GLN A 22 3.83 -4.67 -10.59
CA GLN A 22 4.15 -4.07 -9.28
C GLN A 22 5.53 -4.52 -8.79
N LYS A 23 6.29 -3.59 -8.18
CA LYS A 23 7.54 -3.92 -7.48
C LYS A 23 7.21 -4.47 -6.09
N VAL A 24 7.75 -5.64 -5.78
CA VAL A 24 7.49 -6.37 -4.53
C VAL A 24 8.75 -7.08 -4.05
N PHE A 25 8.82 -7.31 -2.73
CA PHE A 25 9.82 -8.14 -2.09
C PHE A 25 9.29 -9.56 -1.94
N ILE A 26 10.16 -10.56 -2.19
CA ILE A 26 9.89 -11.95 -1.84
C ILE A 26 10.03 -12.11 -0.34
N THR A 27 8.98 -12.53 0.37
CA THR A 27 9.05 -12.77 1.82
C THR A 27 9.06 -14.26 2.16
N SER A 28 8.38 -15.08 1.36
CA SER A 28 8.44 -16.54 1.43
C SER A 28 8.25 -17.15 0.04
N ASP A 29 8.08 -18.47 -0.01
CA ASP A 29 7.73 -19.26 -1.19
C ASP A 29 6.39 -18.87 -1.82
N ASN A 30 5.45 -18.36 -1.02
CA ASN A 30 4.08 -18.03 -1.43
C ASN A 30 3.60 -16.63 -1.00
N GLU A 31 4.44 -15.85 -0.35
CA GLU A 31 4.10 -14.52 0.15
C GLU A 31 5.06 -13.46 -0.41
N LEU A 32 4.46 -12.35 -0.81
CA LEU A 32 5.14 -11.16 -1.27
C LEU A 32 4.83 -10.01 -0.32
N SER A 33 5.66 -8.98 -0.36
CA SER A 33 5.41 -7.72 0.33
C SER A 33 5.55 -6.56 -0.65
N ASN A 34 4.75 -5.51 -0.48
CA ASN A 34 4.87 -4.31 -1.29
C ASN A 34 6.28 -3.70 -1.15
N ALA A 35 6.91 -3.33 -2.26
CA ALA A 35 8.21 -2.65 -2.26
C ALA A 35 8.12 -1.17 -2.65
N GLN A 36 6.93 -0.69 -3.01
CA GLN A 36 6.72 0.69 -3.45
C GLN A 36 6.25 1.57 -2.30
N GLN A 37 6.66 2.83 -2.32
CA GLN A 37 6.18 3.84 -1.40
C GLN A 37 5.09 4.67 -2.06
N LEU A 38 3.97 4.87 -1.36
CA LEU A 38 2.94 5.81 -1.79
C LEU A 38 3.48 7.23 -1.68
N ILE A 39 3.65 7.89 -2.82
CA ILE A 39 3.99 9.31 -2.87
C ILE A 39 2.69 10.10 -2.85
N VAL A 40 2.45 10.88 -1.81
CA VAL A 40 1.23 11.68 -1.61
C VAL A 40 1.49 13.13 -2.00
N ASN A 41 0.49 13.83 -2.55
CA ASN A 41 0.60 15.25 -2.85
C ASN A 41 0.80 16.07 -1.56
N LYS A 42 1.72 17.05 -1.60
CA LYS A 42 2.02 17.95 -0.48
C LYS A 42 0.78 18.64 0.11
N LYS A 43 -0.26 18.88 -0.69
CA LYS A 43 -1.53 19.48 -0.22
C LYS A 43 -2.17 18.69 0.94
N PHE A 44 -1.97 17.37 0.98
CA PHE A 44 -2.49 16.51 2.05
C PHE A 44 -1.60 16.46 3.29
N GLY A 45 -0.46 17.16 3.32
CA GLY A 45 0.47 17.12 4.46
C GLY A 45 -0.20 17.47 5.78
N ASN A 46 -1.03 18.52 5.81
CA ASN A 46 -1.76 18.92 7.02
C ASN A 46 -2.83 17.89 7.42
N LEU A 47 -3.50 17.26 6.45
CA LEU A 47 -4.45 16.18 6.70
C LEU A 47 -3.76 15.00 7.39
N LEU A 48 -2.64 14.53 6.80
CA LEU A 48 -1.87 13.41 7.33
C LEU A 48 -1.29 13.71 8.71
N TYR A 49 -0.78 14.93 8.92
CA TYR A 49 -0.31 15.39 10.21
C TYR A 49 -1.42 15.39 11.26
N ALA A 50 -2.60 15.90 10.91
CA ALA A 50 -3.76 15.94 11.80
C ALA A 50 -4.24 14.52 12.16
N ILE A 51 -4.24 13.58 11.21
CA ILE A 51 -4.56 12.16 11.45
C ILE A 51 -3.55 11.55 12.43
N GLU A 52 -2.24 11.68 12.17
CA GLU A 52 -1.20 11.11 13.02
C GLU A 52 -1.27 11.66 14.45
N LYS A 53 -1.41 12.99 14.60
CA LYS A 53 -1.54 13.63 15.89
C LYS A 53 -2.84 13.25 16.60
N GLY A 54 -3.95 13.27 15.88
CA GLY A 54 -5.25 12.91 16.43
C GLY A 54 -5.26 11.50 17.01
N LEU A 55 -4.73 10.51 16.28
CA LEU A 55 -4.65 9.13 16.76
C LEU A 55 -3.69 8.96 17.95
N LYS A 56 -2.62 9.77 18.06
CA LYS A 56 -1.68 9.73 19.19
C LYS A 56 -2.22 10.44 20.44
N GLU A 57 -2.97 11.52 20.25
CA GLU A 57 -3.48 12.38 21.31
C GLU A 57 -4.82 11.92 21.88
N GLU A 58 -5.34 10.77 21.41
CA GLU A 58 -6.55 10.13 21.91
C GLU A 58 -6.52 9.84 23.44
N GLN A 59 -5.34 9.84 24.07
CA GLN A 59 -5.20 9.82 25.52
C GLN A 59 -5.64 11.14 26.23
N LYS A 60 -5.94 12.21 25.48
CA LYS A 60 -6.34 13.54 25.97
C LYS A 60 -7.36 14.18 25.01
N GLU A 61 -8.65 13.89 25.21
CA GLU A 61 -9.82 14.34 24.39
C GLU A 61 -9.80 15.80 23.88
N LYS A 62 -9.21 16.74 24.62
CA LYS A 62 -9.23 18.17 24.28
C LYS A 62 -8.34 18.58 23.10
N SER A 63 -7.37 17.76 22.67
CA SER A 63 -6.43 18.15 21.61
C SER A 63 -6.82 17.69 20.21
N PHE A 64 -7.57 16.58 20.09
CA PHE A 64 -8.02 16.02 18.81
C PHE A 64 -8.83 17.03 17.97
N SER A 65 -9.71 17.79 18.63
CA SER A 65 -10.57 18.77 17.97
C SER A 65 -9.79 19.94 17.37
N LYS A 66 -8.70 20.37 17.99
CA LYS A 66 -7.96 21.60 17.61
C LYS A 66 -7.07 21.42 16.38
N ALA A 67 -6.44 20.25 16.22
CA ALA A 67 -5.61 19.96 15.04
C ALA A 67 -6.47 19.82 13.77
N CYS A 68 -7.61 19.17 13.89
CA CYS A 68 -8.52 18.91 12.76
C CYS A 68 -9.49 20.08 12.47
N SER A 69 -9.69 21.03 13.39
CA SER A 69 -10.55 22.21 13.17
C SER A 69 -9.92 23.29 12.29
N LEU A 70 -8.61 23.22 12.06
CA LEU A 70 -7.85 24.22 11.30
C LEU A 70 -7.84 23.97 9.79
N ILE A 71 -8.46 22.88 9.35
CA ILE A 71 -8.51 22.48 7.94
C ILE A 71 -9.93 22.09 7.56
N ASN A 72 -10.25 22.23 6.28
CA ASN A 72 -11.44 21.61 5.71
C ASN A 72 -11.21 20.10 5.58
N PHE A 73 -11.27 19.41 6.73
CA PHE A 73 -10.88 18.01 6.86
C PHE A 73 -11.67 17.09 5.93
N ASP A 74 -13.01 17.24 5.92
CA ASP A 74 -13.88 16.32 5.21
C ASP A 74 -13.69 16.38 3.69
N ASP A 75 -13.56 17.58 3.12
CA ASP A 75 -13.29 17.76 1.69
C ASP A 75 -11.89 17.27 1.31
N LEU A 76 -10.86 17.61 2.10
CA LEU A 76 -9.49 17.13 1.86
C LEU A 76 -9.37 15.61 2.00
N ALA A 77 -10.11 15.00 2.93
CA ALA A 77 -10.17 13.55 3.11
C ALA A 77 -10.80 12.88 1.89
N GLN A 78 -11.90 13.44 1.36
CA GLN A 78 -12.51 12.93 0.14
C GLN A 78 -11.60 13.04 -1.08
N GLU A 79 -10.97 14.21 -1.27
CA GLU A 79 -9.96 14.39 -2.32
C GLU A 79 -8.80 13.40 -2.18
N PHE A 80 -8.36 13.13 -0.94
CA PHE A 80 -7.33 12.15 -0.67
C PHE A 80 -7.75 10.74 -1.10
N LEU A 81 -8.98 10.32 -0.81
CA LEU A 81 -9.47 8.99 -1.21
C LEU A 81 -9.52 8.83 -2.73
N ILE A 82 -9.93 9.87 -3.46
CA ILE A 82 -9.94 9.87 -4.92
C ILE A 82 -8.51 9.70 -5.45
N GLU A 83 -7.57 10.54 -5.00
CA GLU A 83 -6.17 10.46 -5.45
C GLU A 83 -5.50 9.15 -5.03
N TYR A 84 -5.86 8.61 -3.86
CA TYR A 84 -5.40 7.32 -3.38
C TYR A 84 -5.84 6.19 -4.32
N VAL A 85 -7.14 6.13 -4.66
CA VAL A 85 -7.69 5.12 -5.58
C VAL A 85 -6.97 5.17 -6.92
N ASP A 86 -6.84 6.36 -7.52
CA ASP A 86 -6.18 6.55 -8.81
C ASP A 86 -4.71 6.05 -8.78
N LYS A 87 -4.00 6.34 -7.69
CA LYS A 87 -2.62 5.87 -7.52
C LYS A 87 -2.53 4.36 -7.32
N VAL A 88 -3.42 3.77 -6.53
CA VAL A 88 -3.43 2.32 -6.28
C VAL A 88 -3.70 1.58 -7.60
N GLU A 89 -4.68 2.01 -8.38
CA GLU A 89 -4.98 1.36 -9.67
C GLU A 89 -3.83 1.48 -10.68
N LYS A 90 -3.14 2.64 -10.70
CA LYS A 90 -2.06 2.89 -11.65
C LYS A 90 -0.74 2.22 -11.26
N TYR A 91 -0.38 2.25 -9.99
CA TYR A 91 0.97 1.90 -9.53
C TYR A 91 1.02 0.65 -8.67
N TYR A 92 -0.13 0.14 -8.20
CA TYR A 92 -0.24 -1.01 -7.29
C TYR A 92 -1.28 -2.02 -7.79
N PRO A 93 -1.08 -2.62 -8.98
CA PRO A 93 -2.07 -3.51 -9.59
C PRO A 93 -2.45 -4.72 -8.73
N LEU A 94 -1.58 -5.17 -7.82
CA LEU A 94 -1.91 -6.26 -6.89
C LEU A 94 -2.89 -5.84 -5.78
N PHE A 95 -3.10 -4.54 -5.59
CA PHE A 95 -4.05 -3.95 -4.66
C PHE A 95 -5.30 -3.39 -5.37
N LYS A 96 -5.57 -3.78 -6.62
CA LYS A 96 -6.74 -3.32 -7.37
C LYS A 96 -8.06 -3.56 -6.63
N SER A 97 -8.21 -4.70 -5.96
CA SER A 97 -9.43 -5.01 -5.17
C SER A 97 -9.61 -4.05 -3.99
N VAL A 98 -8.52 -3.60 -3.36
CA VAL A 98 -8.55 -2.56 -2.32
C VAL A 98 -9.04 -1.25 -2.93
N ALA A 99 -8.51 -0.83 -4.08
CA ALA A 99 -8.94 0.40 -4.73
C ALA A 99 -10.44 0.40 -5.06
N GLN A 100 -10.98 -0.72 -5.55
CA GLN A 100 -12.41 -0.88 -5.83
C GLN A 100 -13.26 -0.69 -4.57
N LYS A 101 -12.90 -1.39 -3.48
CA LYS A 101 -13.61 -1.27 -2.20
C LYS A 101 -13.57 0.15 -1.64
N VAL A 102 -12.41 0.81 -1.73
CA VAL A 102 -12.24 2.20 -1.28
C VAL A 102 -13.10 3.15 -2.09
N ARG A 103 -13.14 3.00 -3.42
CA ARG A 103 -13.98 3.81 -4.31
C ARG A 103 -15.47 3.67 -3.97
N GLU A 104 -15.94 2.43 -3.79
CA GLU A 104 -17.33 2.16 -3.42
C GLU A 104 -17.68 2.79 -2.06
N PHE A 105 -16.79 2.62 -1.08
CA PHE A 105 -17.02 3.12 0.27
C PHE A 105 -16.93 4.65 0.35
N SER A 106 -16.04 5.29 -0.42
CA SER A 106 -15.86 6.75 -0.39
C SER A 106 -17.12 7.51 -0.82
N GLN A 107 -17.90 6.92 -1.74
CA GLN A 107 -19.12 7.52 -2.29
C GLN A 107 -20.30 7.49 -1.31
N ASN A 108 -20.48 6.39 -0.58
CA ASN A 108 -21.73 6.14 0.16
C ASN A 108 -21.53 5.97 1.67
N GLY A 109 -20.38 5.45 2.12
CA GLY A 109 -20.17 5.08 3.51
C GLY A 109 -19.23 6.03 4.27
N PHE A 110 -18.15 6.46 3.63
CA PHE A 110 -17.12 7.27 4.27
C PHE A 110 -17.65 8.63 4.77
N ILE A 111 -18.58 9.26 4.03
CA ILE A 111 -19.16 10.56 4.39
C ILE A 111 -19.86 10.48 5.76
N ALA A 112 -20.56 9.37 6.01
CA ALA A 112 -21.36 9.14 7.21
C ALA A 112 -20.51 8.77 8.45
N LEU A 113 -19.23 8.45 8.26
CA LEU A 113 -18.33 8.18 9.37
C LEU A 113 -18.11 9.44 10.21
N ASP A 114 -17.98 9.21 11.52
CA ASP A 114 -17.46 10.25 12.38
C ASP A 114 -16.00 10.57 12.02
N ARG A 115 -15.50 11.69 12.53
CA ARG A 115 -14.16 12.16 12.18
C ARG A 115 -13.06 11.21 12.64
N LYS A 116 -13.25 10.50 13.75
CA LYS A 116 -12.27 9.57 14.29
C LYS A 116 -12.15 8.35 13.38
N ASP A 117 -13.28 7.78 12.99
CA ASP A 117 -13.35 6.65 12.08
C ASP A 117 -12.80 7.03 10.70
N LYS A 118 -13.04 8.25 10.22
CA LYS A 118 -12.40 8.78 9.00
C LYS A 118 -10.87 8.80 9.10
N CYS A 119 -10.33 9.30 10.21
CA CYS A 119 -8.89 9.31 10.46
C CYS A 119 -8.32 7.88 10.48
N GLN A 120 -8.97 6.97 11.20
CA GLN A 120 -8.52 5.58 11.30
C GLN A 120 -8.60 4.86 9.94
N TYR A 121 -9.66 5.10 9.17
CA TYR A 121 -9.83 4.55 7.84
C TYR A 121 -8.66 4.97 6.93
N ILE A 122 -8.35 6.27 6.86
CA ILE A 122 -7.22 6.78 6.07
C ILE A 122 -5.88 6.23 6.57
N ALA A 123 -5.67 6.19 7.89
CA ALA A 123 -4.44 5.63 8.47
C ALA A 123 -4.23 4.17 8.06
N ASN A 124 -5.28 3.36 8.08
CA ASN A 124 -5.23 1.97 7.63
C ASN A 124 -4.88 1.85 6.14
N LEU A 125 -5.42 2.71 5.28
CA LEU A 125 -5.06 2.74 3.85
C LEU A 125 -3.58 3.06 3.61
N LEU A 126 -3.01 3.97 4.41
CA LEU A 126 -1.58 4.27 4.35
C LEU A 126 -0.74 3.06 4.76
N ILE A 127 -1.19 2.27 5.74
CA ILE A 127 -0.50 1.04 6.13
C ILE A 127 -0.57 0.01 4.99
N VAL A 128 -1.71 -0.15 4.33
CA VAL A 128 -1.87 -1.09 3.21
C VAL A 128 -0.87 -0.83 2.08
N THR A 129 -0.59 0.44 1.79
CA THR A 129 0.32 0.86 0.71
C THR A 129 1.73 1.19 1.19
N ALA A 130 2.04 0.98 2.47
CA ALA A 130 3.38 1.16 3.00
C ALA A 130 4.36 0.20 2.32
N ARG A 131 5.63 0.62 2.21
CA ARG A 131 6.70 -0.30 1.82
C ARG A 131 6.89 -1.32 2.95
N GLY A 132 6.97 -2.60 2.62
CA GLY A 132 6.98 -3.64 3.64
C GLY A 132 5.60 -3.89 4.26
N SER A 133 4.51 -3.41 3.64
CA SER A 133 3.18 -3.51 4.25
C SER A 133 2.77 -4.96 4.53
N GLY A 134 2.23 -5.15 5.73
CA GLY A 134 1.66 -6.41 6.17
C GLY A 134 0.13 -6.41 6.07
N ARG A 135 -0.49 -7.32 6.83
CA ARG A 135 -1.95 -7.41 6.96
C ARG A 135 -2.50 -6.26 7.80
N VAL A 136 -3.57 -5.65 7.29
CA VAL A 136 -4.46 -4.75 8.04
C VAL A 136 -5.86 -5.35 8.03
N ASP A 137 -6.53 -5.34 9.18
CA ASP A 137 -7.94 -5.69 9.28
C ASP A 137 -8.78 -4.42 9.29
N MET A 138 -9.73 -4.35 8.36
CA MET A 138 -10.67 -3.23 8.22
C MET A 138 -12.04 -3.64 8.78
N PRO A 139 -12.69 -2.80 9.60
CA PRO A 139 -14.07 -3.01 10.04
C PRO A 139 -15.02 -3.33 8.89
N GLN A 140 -15.92 -4.29 9.09
CA GLN A 140 -16.84 -4.77 8.05
C GLN A 140 -17.77 -3.65 7.54
N ASN A 141 -18.22 -2.77 8.45
CA ASN A 141 -19.03 -1.60 8.12
C ASN A 141 -18.28 -0.55 7.28
N TRP A 142 -16.96 -0.67 7.09
CA TRP A 142 -16.16 0.19 6.22
C TRP A 142 -15.94 -0.41 4.82
N ASN A 143 -16.87 -1.28 4.35
CA ASN A 143 -16.65 -2.16 3.20
C ASN A 143 -15.35 -2.99 3.34
N GLY A 144 -15.00 -3.31 4.59
CA GLY A 144 -13.69 -3.79 4.98
C GLY A 144 -13.49 -5.28 4.77
N GLY A 145 -12.87 -5.92 5.76
CA GLY A 145 -12.49 -7.32 5.73
C GLY A 145 -11.11 -7.56 6.32
N SER A 146 -10.77 -8.83 6.49
CA SER A 146 -9.46 -9.21 6.97
C SER A 146 -8.40 -9.16 5.86
N SER A 147 -7.13 -9.05 6.26
CA SER A 147 -5.98 -9.28 5.36
C SER A 147 -5.81 -8.27 4.23
N TRP A 148 -6.27 -7.02 4.39
CA TRP A 148 -5.93 -5.97 3.45
C TRP A 148 -4.41 -5.75 3.41
N GLY A 149 -3.86 -5.51 2.23
CA GLY A 149 -2.41 -5.33 2.02
C GLY A 149 -1.60 -6.63 1.98
N ARG A 150 -2.14 -7.76 2.44
CA ARG A 150 -1.41 -9.04 2.42
C ARG A 150 -1.37 -9.64 1.01
N LEU A 151 -0.16 -9.90 0.50
CA LEU A 151 0.05 -10.55 -0.79
C LEU A 151 0.44 -12.02 -0.63
N LYS A 152 -0.48 -12.80 -0.06
CA LYS A 152 -0.35 -14.26 0.06
C LYS A 152 -0.78 -15.00 -1.22
N ASP A 153 -0.51 -16.30 -1.24
CA ASP A 153 -0.91 -17.22 -2.29
C ASP A 153 -0.39 -16.77 -3.68
N LYS A 154 0.86 -16.27 -3.71
CA LYS A 154 1.54 -15.80 -4.91
C LYS A 154 2.61 -16.78 -5.33
N THR A 155 2.38 -17.48 -6.44
CA THR A 155 3.38 -18.34 -7.04
C THR A 155 4.36 -17.52 -7.87
N ILE A 156 5.64 -17.61 -7.55
CA ILE A 156 6.72 -16.95 -8.29
C ILE A 156 7.25 -17.94 -9.33
N VAL A 157 6.96 -17.69 -10.61
CA VAL A 157 7.55 -18.43 -11.73
C VAL A 157 8.75 -17.63 -12.23
N PRO A 158 9.99 -18.14 -12.14
CA PRO A 158 11.19 -17.32 -12.38
C PRO A 158 11.26 -16.65 -13.75
N ASN A 159 10.68 -17.27 -14.78
CA ASN A 159 10.68 -16.71 -16.14
C ASN A 159 9.58 -15.69 -16.40
N GLN A 160 8.62 -15.53 -15.48
CA GLN A 160 7.46 -14.63 -15.61
C GLN A 160 7.58 -13.34 -14.79
N VAL A 161 8.69 -13.16 -14.08
CA VAL A 161 8.96 -11.97 -13.25
C VAL A 161 10.23 -11.29 -13.72
N ASP A 162 10.30 -9.98 -13.55
CA ASP A 162 11.56 -9.26 -13.75
C ASP A 162 12.32 -9.27 -12.42
N TRP A 163 13.56 -9.75 -12.43
CA TRP A 163 14.43 -9.76 -11.25
C TRP A 163 15.18 -8.45 -11.17
N ILE A 164 15.15 -7.81 -10.00
CA ILE A 164 15.74 -6.50 -9.79
C ILE A 164 16.82 -6.60 -8.72
N ASN A 165 18.07 -6.40 -9.13
CA ASN A 165 19.21 -6.33 -8.22
C ASN A 165 19.55 -4.86 -7.98
N GLN A 166 19.55 -4.44 -6.72
CA GLN A 166 19.86 -3.06 -6.33
C GLN A 166 21.10 -3.03 -5.44
N SER A 167 21.95 -2.01 -5.62
CA SER A 167 22.99 -1.69 -4.65
C SER A 167 22.38 -1.31 -3.30
N ILE A 168 23.20 -1.30 -2.24
CA ILE A 168 22.76 -0.92 -0.90
C ILE A 168 22.08 0.46 -0.83
N THR A 169 22.52 1.39 -1.69
CA THR A 169 21.95 2.75 -1.83
C THR A 169 20.75 2.81 -2.77
N GLY A 170 20.48 1.77 -3.56
CA GLY A 170 19.49 1.77 -4.62
C GLY A 170 19.87 2.53 -5.90
N TYR A 171 21.03 3.20 -5.95
CA TYR A 171 21.47 3.97 -7.12
C TYR A 171 21.80 3.10 -8.33
N TYR A 172 22.48 1.97 -8.10
CA TYR A 172 22.78 1.03 -9.18
C TYR A 172 21.71 -0.04 -9.18
N THR A 173 21.06 -0.21 -10.33
CA THR A 173 20.02 -1.21 -10.52
C THR A 173 20.31 -2.01 -11.79
N SER A 174 20.29 -3.33 -11.66
CA SER A 174 20.29 -4.26 -12.79
C SER A 174 18.94 -4.97 -12.84
N VAL A 175 18.32 -5.01 -14.02
CA VAL A 175 17.04 -5.70 -14.24
C VAL A 175 17.29 -6.86 -15.18
N ILE A 176 16.96 -8.06 -14.73
CA ILE A 176 16.92 -9.25 -15.57
C ILE A 176 15.45 -9.45 -15.95
N PRO A 177 15.05 -9.13 -17.18
CA PRO A 177 13.65 -9.18 -17.57
C PRO A 177 13.14 -10.62 -17.65
N SER A 178 11.83 -10.76 -17.44
CA SER A 178 11.10 -11.98 -17.75
C SER A 178 11.30 -12.39 -19.22
N LYS A 179 11.41 -13.70 -19.45
CA LYS A 179 11.48 -14.29 -20.78
C LYS A 179 10.03 -14.55 -21.21
N LYS A 180 9.43 -13.56 -21.87
CA LYS A 180 8.10 -13.71 -22.47
C LYS A 180 8.12 -14.69 -23.64
#